data_AF-A0A8C9P8P3-F1
#
_entry.id   AF-A0A8C9P8P3-F1
#
_cell.length_a   1.000
_cell.length_b   1.000
_cell.length_c   1.000
_cell.angle_alpha   90.00
_cell.angle_beta   90.00
_cell.angle_gamma   90.00
#
_symmetry.space_group_name_H-M   'P 1'
#
loop_
_entity.id
_entity.type
_entity.pdbx_description
1 polymer ?
#
loop_
_entity_poly.entity_id
_entity_poly.type
_entity_poly.pdbx_seq_one_letter_code
_entity_poly.pdbx_strand_id
1 'polypeptide(L)'
;MLVGDPITTCLSPSVYDMICKLGFEVRGNCDFDNIVTENGEVCWKTITDCVMIHCYEEYGMSLDHQASVRLLGPVCEAVHLHFLSLTKGQFELQYIPWFQWTSFPELFPEIFDALGSLQSPAISLSLMKLTSCLERALGDVFLLIGKECPFLFRDLLASEELAQVFGQSVMNVLKVFIGSPCGLNLRNVLWHGFASPQEIPPKYCSMMLLLTAGLGQLLKSYLQHTEVTLVHRSFVTLKNLEDLIVFPDVTSEVLWVLEQVMMKSTFILKIMLPYWKFALTKFTSHRFADCTILLLSQLEAGLRRVFAAVNQCPDRLLTAESTTLYTTFDEILAKHMNDGRINQLPLFLGEPAMEFLWDLLNHQEGPRLRDRLSHGEVDLLEFPREAASQLLAFSTVLVLRFAGEEELSAFKVILSGSILSTTYKQRCCVC
;
A
#
# COMPACT_ATOMS: atom_id res chain seq x y z
N MET A 1 25.08 -14.59 -7.67
CA MET A 1 24.35 -14.02 -8.82
C MET A 1 22.90 -14.45 -8.73
N LEU A 2 21.95 -13.51 -8.74
CA LEU A 2 20.52 -13.81 -8.77
C LEU A 2 20.16 -14.29 -10.18
N VAL A 3 19.78 -15.56 -10.34
CA VAL A 3 19.37 -16.11 -11.64
C VAL A 3 18.02 -15.48 -12.03
N GLY A 4 17.93 -15.00 -13.27
CA GLY A 4 16.79 -14.25 -13.79
C GLY A 4 15.89 -15.12 -14.65
N ASP A 5 15.07 -15.96 -14.02
CA ASP A 5 13.86 -16.43 -14.72
C ASP A 5 12.93 -15.22 -14.95
N PRO A 6 12.20 -15.16 -16.08
CA PRO A 6 11.21 -14.12 -16.30
C PRO A 6 10.03 -14.38 -15.37
N ILE A 7 10.10 -13.83 -14.15
CA ILE A 7 8.97 -13.77 -13.23
C ILE A 7 7.86 -12.97 -13.91
N THR A 8 6.78 -13.65 -14.29
CA THR A 8 5.60 -13.09 -14.95
C THR A 8 4.52 -12.64 -13.98
N THR A 9 4.66 -13.00 -12.70
CA THR A 9 3.73 -12.67 -11.61
C THR A 9 4.50 -12.55 -10.30
N CYS A 10 4.15 -11.57 -9.47
CA CYS A 10 4.69 -11.43 -8.11
C CYS A 10 3.77 -12.01 -7.03
N LEU A 11 2.60 -12.51 -7.43
CA LEU A 11 1.61 -13.15 -6.58
C LEU A 11 1.79 -14.66 -6.58
N SER A 12 1.45 -15.32 -5.47
CA SER A 12 1.31 -16.77 -5.49
C SER A 12 0.10 -17.18 -6.34
N PRO A 13 0.02 -18.44 -6.83
CA PRO A 13 -1.07 -18.86 -7.71
C PRO A 13 -2.47 -18.63 -7.13
N SER A 14 -2.67 -18.88 -5.83
CA SER A 14 -3.97 -18.69 -5.17
C SER A 14 -4.35 -17.21 -5.05
N VAL A 15 -3.38 -16.36 -4.69
CA VAL A 15 -3.59 -14.91 -4.58
C VAL A 15 -3.79 -14.27 -5.96
N TYR A 16 -3.04 -14.72 -6.96
CA TYR A 16 -3.23 -14.30 -8.35
C TYR A 16 -4.63 -14.66 -8.86
N ASP A 17 -5.10 -15.87 -8.61
CA ASP A 17 -6.45 -16.29 -9.01
C ASP A 17 -7.52 -15.42 -8.32
N MET A 18 -7.37 -15.22 -7.01
CA MET A 18 -8.29 -14.42 -6.20
C MET A 18 -8.37 -12.94 -6.64
N ILE A 19 -7.24 -12.30 -6.95
CA ILE A 19 -7.17 -10.87 -7.30
C ILE A 19 -7.41 -10.64 -8.80
N CYS A 20 -6.79 -11.44 -9.67
CA CYS A 20 -6.71 -11.14 -11.10
C CYS A 20 -7.82 -11.80 -11.93
N LYS A 21 -8.43 -12.89 -11.43
CA LYS A 21 -9.37 -13.71 -12.22
C LYS A 21 -10.75 -13.76 -11.62
N LEU A 22 -10.86 -14.13 -10.34
CA LEU A 22 -12.11 -14.45 -9.69
C LEU A 22 -13.10 -13.29 -9.75
N GLY A 23 -14.35 -13.57 -10.12
CA GLY A 23 -15.41 -12.56 -10.26
C GLY A 23 -15.34 -11.73 -11.55
N PHE A 24 -14.26 -11.84 -12.34
CA PHE A 24 -14.15 -11.26 -13.68
C PHE A 24 -14.25 -12.30 -14.80
N GLU A 25 -14.50 -13.55 -14.44
CA GLU A 25 -14.58 -14.71 -15.34
C GLU A 25 -15.82 -14.66 -16.25
N VAL A 26 -16.91 -14.06 -15.77
CA VAL A 26 -18.20 -13.98 -16.47
C VAL A 26 -18.54 -12.51 -16.70
N ARG A 27 -18.76 -12.13 -17.96
CA ARG A 27 -19.35 -10.83 -18.32
C ARG A 27 -20.85 -10.85 -18.00
N GLY A 28 -21.19 -10.65 -16.74
CA GLY A 28 -22.56 -10.39 -16.31
C GLY A 28 -22.86 -8.90 -16.44
N ASN A 29 -24.00 -8.54 -17.02
CA ASN A 29 -24.52 -7.17 -16.90
C ASN A 29 -25.05 -6.99 -15.48
N CYS A 30 -24.23 -6.41 -14.60
CA CYS A 30 -24.72 -5.80 -13.37
C CYS A 30 -25.22 -4.40 -13.74
N ASP A 31 -26.50 -4.15 -13.53
CA ASP A 31 -27.10 -2.86 -13.82
C ASP A 31 -26.69 -1.85 -12.73
N PHE A 32 -25.99 -0.80 -13.15
CA PHE A 32 -25.42 0.21 -12.26
C PHE A 32 -26.48 0.97 -11.48
N ASP A 33 -27.69 1.12 -12.04
CA ASP A 33 -28.80 1.83 -11.39
C ASP A 33 -29.29 1.12 -10.11
N ASN A 34 -28.94 -0.17 -9.95
CA ASN A 34 -29.18 -0.91 -8.71
C ASN A 34 -28.06 -0.71 -7.66
N ILE A 35 -26.90 -0.17 -8.04
CA ILE A 35 -25.74 0.04 -7.18
C ILE A 35 -25.71 1.46 -6.64
N VAL A 36 -26.03 2.45 -7.48
CA VAL A 36 -26.05 3.86 -7.11
C VAL A 36 -27.31 4.51 -7.67
N THR A 37 -28.00 5.28 -6.85
CA THR A 37 -29.18 6.04 -7.30
C THR A 37 -28.79 7.20 -8.22
N GLU A 38 -29.76 7.76 -8.94
CA GLU A 38 -29.54 8.94 -9.79
C GLU A 38 -28.91 10.13 -9.03
N ASN A 39 -29.14 10.22 -7.71
CA ASN A 39 -28.58 11.27 -6.85
C ASN A 39 -27.17 10.95 -6.32
N GLY A 40 -26.57 9.82 -6.68
CA GLY A 40 -25.26 9.39 -6.19
C GLY A 40 -25.27 8.68 -4.84
N GLU A 41 -26.43 8.23 -4.35
CA GLU A 41 -26.52 7.47 -3.10
C GLU A 41 -26.19 6.00 -3.32
N VAL A 42 -25.36 5.43 -2.47
CA VAL A 42 -24.92 4.03 -2.58
C VAL A 42 -26.02 3.10 -2.06
N CYS A 43 -26.49 2.21 -2.93
CA CYS A 43 -27.43 1.14 -2.60
C CYS A 43 -26.70 -0.02 -1.89
N TRP A 44 -26.42 0.16 -0.60
CA TRP A 44 -25.68 -0.82 0.21
C TRP A 44 -26.28 -2.23 0.20
N LYS A 45 -27.60 -2.37 0.08
CA LYS A 45 -28.27 -3.67 -0.01
C LYS A 45 -27.73 -4.50 -1.18
N THR A 46 -27.67 -3.91 -2.38
CA THR A 46 -27.15 -4.58 -3.58
C THR A 46 -25.72 -5.07 -3.41
N ILE A 47 -24.87 -4.29 -2.73
CA ILE A 47 -23.46 -4.65 -2.49
C ILE A 47 -23.35 -5.72 -1.39
N THR A 48 -24.11 -5.58 -0.30
CA THR A 48 -24.06 -6.49 0.84
C THR A 48 -24.71 -7.84 0.56
N ASP A 49 -25.70 -7.91 -0.34
CA ASP A 49 -26.30 -9.16 -0.83
C ASP A 49 -25.29 -10.02 -1.63
N CYS A 50 -24.18 -9.42 -2.10
CA CYS A 50 -23.07 -10.16 -2.73
C CYS A 50 -22.09 -10.76 -1.72
N VAL A 51 -22.21 -10.46 -0.42
CA VAL A 51 -21.32 -10.99 0.62
C VAL A 51 -21.91 -12.25 1.23
N MET A 52 -21.20 -13.37 1.04
CA MET A 52 -21.62 -14.68 1.52
C MET A 52 -21.06 -14.97 2.91
N ILE A 53 -21.93 -15.44 3.80
CA ILE A 53 -21.57 -15.82 5.17
C ILE A 53 -22.02 -17.26 5.39
N HIS A 54 -21.09 -18.12 5.81
CA HIS A 54 -21.39 -19.48 6.26
C HIS A 54 -21.73 -19.46 7.74
N CYS A 55 -22.81 -20.16 8.10
CA CYS A 55 -23.13 -20.46 9.49
C CYS A 55 -22.57 -21.86 9.80
N TYR A 56 -21.51 -21.94 10.60
CA TYR A 56 -21.06 -23.20 11.15
C TYR A 56 -21.71 -23.39 12.52
N GLU A 57 -22.37 -24.54 12.72
CA GLU A 57 -23.10 -24.87 13.96
C GLU A 57 -22.20 -24.78 15.21
N GLU A 58 -20.88 -24.97 15.08
CA GLU A 58 -19.92 -25.00 16.20
C GLU A 58 -19.00 -23.76 16.32
N TYR A 59 -18.89 -22.91 15.29
CA TYR A 59 -17.90 -21.80 15.24
C TYR A 59 -18.50 -20.43 14.94
N GLY A 60 -19.82 -20.32 14.77
CA GLY A 60 -20.51 -19.07 14.46
C GLY A 60 -20.49 -18.71 12.96
N MET A 61 -20.77 -17.44 12.66
CA MET A 61 -20.83 -16.91 11.30
C MET A 61 -19.42 -16.55 10.78
N SER A 62 -19.03 -17.09 9.63
CA SER A 62 -17.75 -16.81 8.97
C SER A 62 -17.93 -16.37 7.52
N LEU A 63 -17.16 -15.38 7.08
CA LEU A 63 -17.20 -14.86 5.72
C LEU A 63 -16.61 -15.85 4.71
N ASP A 64 -17.38 -16.20 3.68
CA ASP A 64 -16.87 -16.89 2.50
C ASP A 64 -16.27 -15.85 1.55
N HIS A 65 -14.97 -15.63 1.70
CA HIS A 65 -14.26 -14.61 0.95
C HIS A 65 -14.25 -14.92 -0.56
N GLN A 66 -14.08 -16.19 -0.94
CA GLN A 66 -14.00 -16.58 -2.35
C GLN A 66 -15.35 -16.42 -3.05
N ALA A 67 -16.44 -16.89 -2.43
CA ALA A 67 -17.78 -16.69 -2.98
C ALA A 67 -18.14 -15.20 -3.04
N SER A 68 -17.79 -14.43 -1.99
CA SER A 68 -18.04 -12.99 -1.96
C SER A 68 -17.30 -12.24 -3.05
N VAL A 69 -16.00 -12.51 -3.28
CA VAL A 69 -15.24 -11.88 -4.37
C VAL A 69 -15.84 -12.25 -5.73
N ARG A 70 -16.26 -13.51 -5.92
CA ARG A 70 -16.90 -13.93 -7.16
C ARG A 70 -18.17 -13.13 -7.47
N LEU A 71 -19.00 -12.85 -6.46
CA LEU A 71 -20.24 -12.10 -6.62
C LEU A 71 -20.02 -10.58 -6.70
N LEU A 72 -19.01 -10.05 -6.01
CA LEU A 72 -18.66 -8.63 -6.03
C LEU A 72 -17.94 -8.21 -7.32
N GLY A 73 -17.28 -9.14 -8.03
CA GLY A 73 -16.55 -8.85 -9.27
C GLY A 73 -17.36 -8.07 -10.33
N PRO A 74 -18.57 -8.52 -10.72
CA PRO A 74 -19.43 -7.78 -11.64
C PRO A 74 -19.88 -6.41 -11.12
N VAL A 75 -20.06 -6.26 -9.80
CA VAL A 75 -20.36 -4.96 -9.16
C VAL A 75 -19.17 -4.03 -9.31
N CYS A 76 -17.95 -4.50 -9.05
CA CYS A 76 -16.73 -3.72 -9.27
C CYS A 76 -16.56 -3.28 -10.72
N GLU A 77 -16.89 -4.14 -11.69
CA GLU A 77 -16.88 -3.80 -13.11
C GLU A 77 -17.87 -2.66 -13.42
N ALA A 78 -19.13 -2.80 -13.01
CA ALA A 78 -20.15 -1.80 -13.27
C ALA A 78 -19.78 -0.43 -12.67
N VAL A 79 -19.28 -0.41 -11.43
CA VAL A 79 -18.80 0.82 -10.76
C VAL A 79 -17.62 1.44 -11.51
N HIS A 80 -16.69 0.61 -11.98
CA HIS A 80 -15.54 1.09 -12.76
C HIS A 80 -15.98 1.74 -14.07
N LEU A 81 -16.85 1.08 -14.83
CA LEU A 81 -17.39 1.61 -16.09
C LEU A 81 -18.17 2.92 -15.86
N HIS A 82 -18.94 3.01 -14.77
CA HIS A 82 -19.60 4.26 -14.41
C HIS A 82 -18.59 5.38 -14.15
N PHE A 83 -17.58 5.18 -13.31
CA PHE A 83 -16.61 6.23 -13.04
C PHE A 83 -15.84 6.66 -14.31
N LEU A 84 -15.51 5.73 -15.20
CA LEU A 84 -14.90 6.07 -16.50
C LEU A 84 -15.84 6.87 -17.43
N SER A 85 -17.16 6.79 -17.23
CA SER A 85 -18.14 7.55 -17.99
C SER A 85 -18.34 8.99 -17.49
N LEU A 86 -17.92 9.28 -16.26
CA LEU A 86 -18.09 10.61 -15.66
C LEU A 86 -17.03 11.58 -16.14
N THR A 87 -17.44 12.84 -16.34
CA THR A 87 -16.51 13.96 -16.37
C THR A 87 -16.05 14.32 -14.95
N LYS A 88 -14.89 15.00 -14.84
CA LYS A 88 -14.39 15.51 -13.56
C LYS A 88 -15.42 16.36 -12.80
N GLY A 89 -16.11 17.25 -13.49
CA GLY A 89 -17.15 18.10 -12.88
C GLY A 89 -18.37 17.30 -12.37
N GLN A 90 -18.78 16.24 -13.08
CA GLN A 90 -19.85 15.36 -12.61
C GLN A 90 -19.42 14.58 -11.37
N PHE A 91 -18.20 14.02 -11.39
CA PHE A 91 -17.64 13.33 -10.23
C PHE A 91 -17.55 14.26 -9.01
N GLU A 92 -17.05 15.48 -9.21
CA GLU A 92 -16.90 16.46 -8.15
C GLU A 92 -18.25 16.82 -7.52
N LEU A 93 -19.25 17.11 -8.33
CA LEU A 93 -20.59 17.46 -7.86
C LEU A 93 -21.28 16.30 -7.11
N GLN A 94 -21.10 15.07 -7.59
CA GLN A 94 -21.82 13.91 -7.08
C GLN A 94 -21.14 13.26 -5.86
N TYR A 95 -19.80 13.22 -5.80
CA TYR A 95 -19.08 12.39 -4.83
C TYR A 95 -18.23 13.18 -3.82
N ILE A 96 -17.70 14.36 -4.14
CA ILE A 96 -16.82 15.13 -3.22
C ILE A 96 -17.47 15.50 -1.89
N PRO A 97 -18.77 15.85 -1.83
CA PRO A 97 -19.44 16.09 -0.54
C PRO A 97 -19.38 14.88 0.40
N TRP A 98 -19.25 13.67 -0.14
CA TRP A 98 -19.24 12.42 0.61
C TRP A 98 -17.85 11.97 1.07
N PHE A 99 -16.81 12.74 0.75
CA PHE A 99 -15.44 12.48 1.21
C PHE A 99 -14.98 13.40 2.34
N GLN A 100 -15.78 14.41 2.71
CA GLN A 100 -15.42 15.40 3.74
C GLN A 100 -15.22 14.81 5.14
N TRP A 101 -15.72 13.60 5.37
CA TRP A 101 -15.51 12.87 6.63
C TRP A 101 -14.12 12.24 6.72
N THR A 102 -13.34 12.24 5.66
CA THR A 102 -11.94 11.83 5.73
C THR A 102 -11.09 13.05 6.04
N SER A 103 -9.95 12.82 6.69
CA SER A 103 -8.99 13.89 7.01
C SER A 103 -8.27 14.46 5.77
N PHE A 104 -8.56 13.98 4.55
CA PHE A 104 -7.87 14.38 3.33
C PHE A 104 -8.75 14.22 2.06
N PRO A 105 -9.80 15.03 1.90
CA PRO A 105 -10.74 14.92 0.78
C PRO A 105 -10.12 15.24 -0.60
N GLU A 106 -9.02 15.99 -0.66
CA GLU A 106 -8.30 16.34 -1.89
C GLU A 106 -7.67 15.12 -2.57
N LEU A 107 -7.53 14.01 -1.84
CA LEU A 107 -7.05 12.75 -2.37
C LEU A 107 -7.94 12.18 -3.48
N PHE A 108 -9.26 12.30 -3.33
CA PHE A 108 -10.20 11.56 -4.17
C PHE A 108 -10.31 12.06 -5.62
N PRO A 109 -10.28 13.39 -5.90
CA PRO A 109 -10.09 13.89 -7.26
C PRO A 109 -8.84 13.34 -7.94
N GLU A 110 -7.72 13.23 -7.22
CA GLU A 110 -6.47 12.68 -7.77
C GLU A 110 -6.61 11.19 -8.12
N ILE A 111 -7.28 10.43 -7.25
CA ILE A 111 -7.57 9.02 -7.51
C ILE A 111 -8.46 8.86 -8.74
N PHE A 112 -9.47 9.72 -8.89
CA PHE A 112 -10.35 9.73 -10.05
C PHE A 112 -9.57 10.04 -11.34
N ASP A 113 -8.70 11.06 -11.33
CA ASP A 113 -7.81 11.38 -12.45
C ASP A 113 -6.88 10.20 -12.80
N ALA A 114 -6.39 9.48 -11.79
CA ALA A 114 -5.55 8.28 -11.98
C ALA A 114 -6.30 7.13 -12.65
N LEU A 115 -7.59 6.92 -12.35
CA LEU A 115 -8.43 5.92 -13.01
C LEU A 115 -8.53 6.18 -14.52
N GLY A 116 -8.66 7.44 -14.94
CA GLY A 116 -8.69 7.84 -16.34
C GLY A 116 -7.33 7.78 -17.05
N SER A 117 -6.22 7.84 -16.32
CA SER A 117 -4.86 7.86 -16.88
C SER A 117 -4.41 6.50 -17.47
N LEU A 118 -5.07 5.40 -17.09
CA LEU A 118 -4.69 4.02 -17.43
C LEU A 118 -3.25 3.62 -17.06
N GLN A 119 -2.53 4.44 -16.28
CA GLN A 119 -1.19 4.12 -15.80
C GLN A 119 -1.28 3.14 -14.63
N SER A 120 -0.94 1.88 -14.86
CA SER A 120 -1.08 0.83 -13.84
C SER A 120 -0.38 1.15 -12.50
N PRO A 121 0.83 1.75 -12.45
CA PRO A 121 1.45 2.18 -11.20
C PRO A 121 0.63 3.22 -10.41
N ALA A 122 -0.09 4.09 -11.12
CA ALA A 122 -0.94 5.11 -10.50
C ALA A 122 -2.12 4.47 -9.78
N ILE A 123 -2.71 3.40 -10.34
CA ILE A 123 -3.81 2.66 -9.71
C ILE A 123 -3.39 2.06 -8.37
N SER A 124 -2.23 1.38 -8.33
CA SER A 124 -1.73 0.79 -7.09
C SER A 124 -1.38 1.85 -6.06
N LEU A 125 -0.76 2.96 -6.47
CA LEU A 125 -0.48 4.09 -5.59
C LEU A 125 -1.78 4.68 -5.01
N SER A 126 -2.79 4.88 -5.86
CA SER A 126 -4.11 5.36 -5.45
C SER A 126 -4.74 4.43 -4.41
N LEU A 127 -4.69 3.11 -4.61
CA LEU A 127 -5.19 2.15 -3.62
C LEU A 127 -4.42 2.17 -2.30
N MET A 128 -3.09 2.29 -2.32
CA MET A 128 -2.27 2.44 -1.10
C MET A 128 -2.65 3.71 -0.32
N LYS A 129 -2.80 4.83 -1.02
CA LYS A 129 -3.21 6.11 -0.42
C LYS A 129 -4.64 6.07 0.11
N LEU A 130 -5.57 5.53 -0.67
CA LEU A 130 -6.98 5.38 -0.29
C LEU A 130 -7.12 4.51 0.95
N THR A 131 -6.51 3.33 0.97
CA THR A 131 -6.59 2.40 2.10
C THR A 131 -6.01 3.01 3.39
N SER A 132 -4.91 3.75 3.30
CA SER A 132 -4.30 4.42 4.45
C SER A 132 -5.17 5.59 4.96
N CYS A 133 -5.73 6.39 4.03
CA CYS A 133 -6.67 7.45 4.37
C CYS A 133 -7.94 6.89 5.03
N LEU A 134 -8.48 5.79 4.48
CA LEU A 134 -9.66 5.11 5.00
C LEU A 134 -9.40 4.51 6.38
N GLU A 135 -8.25 3.85 6.59
CA GLU A 135 -7.86 3.31 7.89
C GLU A 135 -7.84 4.41 8.97
N ARG A 136 -7.22 5.55 8.66
CA ARG A 136 -7.23 6.71 9.56
C ARG A 136 -8.64 7.24 9.81
N ALA A 137 -9.43 7.45 8.77
CA ALA A 137 -10.77 8.01 8.89
C ALA A 137 -11.70 7.07 9.69
N LEU A 138 -11.60 5.76 9.49
CA LEU A 138 -12.32 4.77 10.29
C LEU A 138 -11.88 4.80 11.76
N GLY A 139 -10.59 5.02 12.04
CA GLY A 139 -10.13 5.20 13.42
C GLY A 139 -10.69 6.46 14.08
N ASP A 140 -10.91 7.55 13.33
CA ASP A 140 -11.60 8.73 13.86
C ASP A 140 -13.08 8.42 14.18
N VAL A 141 -13.74 7.65 13.30
CA VAL A 141 -15.13 7.21 13.52
C VAL A 141 -15.25 6.25 14.70
N PHE A 142 -14.29 5.33 14.86
CA PHE A 142 -14.24 4.42 16.01
C PHE A 142 -14.25 5.18 17.34
N LEU A 143 -13.52 6.29 17.42
CA LEU A 143 -13.40 7.13 18.61
C LEU A 143 -14.68 7.93 18.95
N LEU A 144 -15.72 7.88 18.12
CA LEU A 144 -17.05 8.37 18.50
C LEU A 144 -17.67 7.52 19.63
N ILE A 145 -17.29 6.24 19.73
CA ILE A 145 -17.85 5.28 20.68
C ILE A 145 -16.73 4.70 21.56
N GLY A 146 -15.65 4.25 20.94
CA GLY A 146 -14.52 3.62 21.60
C GLY A 146 -13.57 4.62 22.28
N LYS A 147 -12.64 4.09 23.09
CA LYS A 147 -11.67 4.92 23.84
C LYS A 147 -10.26 4.89 23.24
N GLU A 148 -9.80 3.72 22.84
CA GLU A 148 -8.47 3.51 22.25
C GLU A 148 -8.64 2.79 20.92
N CYS A 149 -8.22 3.45 19.83
CA CYS A 149 -8.30 2.88 18.49
C CYS A 149 -7.39 1.64 18.39
N PRO A 150 -7.90 0.49 17.90
CA PRO A 150 -7.07 -0.68 17.63
C PRO A 150 -5.87 -0.33 16.75
N PHE A 151 -4.71 -0.91 17.07
CA PHE A 151 -3.49 -0.71 16.31
C PHE A 151 -3.52 -1.42 14.95
N LEU A 152 -4.06 -2.64 14.90
CA LEU A 152 -4.15 -3.42 13.67
C LEU A 152 -5.42 -3.06 12.89
N PHE A 153 -5.27 -2.74 11.61
CA PHE A 153 -6.40 -2.39 10.76
C PHE A 153 -7.49 -3.46 10.71
N ARG A 154 -7.09 -4.73 10.69
CA ARG A 154 -8.02 -5.87 10.71
C ARG A 154 -8.91 -5.85 11.96
N ASP A 155 -8.33 -5.51 13.10
CA ASP A 155 -9.04 -5.49 14.37
C ASP A 155 -9.97 -4.27 14.44
N LEU A 156 -9.55 -3.13 13.88
CA LEU A 156 -10.42 -1.97 13.66
C LEU A 156 -11.64 -2.34 12.79
N LEU A 157 -11.43 -3.02 11.65
CA LEU A 157 -12.53 -3.47 10.78
C LEU A 157 -13.45 -4.50 11.45
N ALA A 158 -12.95 -5.22 12.44
CA ALA A 158 -13.72 -6.22 13.21
C ALA A 158 -14.46 -5.64 14.42
N SER A 159 -14.26 -4.35 14.73
CA SER A 159 -14.84 -3.70 15.90
C SER A 159 -16.37 -3.59 15.86
N GLU A 160 -16.98 -3.70 17.03
CA GLU A 160 -18.43 -3.50 17.21
C GLU A 160 -18.78 -2.01 17.07
N GLU A 161 -17.86 -1.12 17.43
CA GLU A 161 -18.01 0.33 17.34
C GLU A 161 -18.25 0.76 15.89
N LEU A 162 -17.45 0.28 14.93
CA LEU A 162 -17.68 0.59 13.52
C LEU A 162 -18.92 -0.13 12.98
N ALA A 163 -19.20 -1.34 13.45
CA ALA A 163 -20.42 -2.06 13.07
C ALA A 163 -21.69 -1.35 13.56
N GLN A 164 -21.64 -0.65 14.70
CA GLN A 164 -22.74 0.17 15.21
C GLN A 164 -23.00 1.40 14.34
N VAL A 165 -21.95 2.01 13.79
CA VAL A 165 -22.06 3.20 12.93
C VAL A 165 -22.47 2.84 11.50
N PHE A 166 -21.79 1.87 10.89
CA PHE A 166 -21.94 1.55 9.47
C PHE A 166 -22.82 0.32 9.19
N GLY A 167 -23.04 -0.52 10.20
CA GLY A 167 -23.71 -1.81 10.05
C GLY A 167 -22.74 -2.96 9.77
N GLN A 168 -23.02 -4.12 10.37
CA GLN A 168 -22.15 -5.30 10.25
C GLN A 168 -21.95 -5.76 8.81
N SER A 169 -23.00 -5.74 7.98
CA SER A 169 -22.93 -6.15 6.57
C SER A 169 -22.00 -5.26 5.76
N VAL A 170 -21.99 -3.95 6.02
CA VAL A 170 -21.10 -2.99 5.37
C VAL A 170 -19.64 -3.23 5.77
N MET A 171 -19.39 -3.44 7.07
CA MET A 171 -18.06 -3.80 7.55
C MET A 171 -17.56 -5.12 6.97
N ASN A 172 -18.46 -6.08 6.73
CA ASN A 172 -18.12 -7.34 6.08
C ASN A 172 -17.68 -7.14 4.61
N VAL A 173 -18.28 -6.19 3.87
CA VAL A 173 -17.81 -5.82 2.53
C VAL A 173 -16.36 -5.33 2.60
N LEU A 174 -16.04 -4.41 3.52
CA LEU A 174 -14.66 -3.90 3.67
C LEU A 174 -13.66 -5.01 4.01
N LYS A 175 -14.04 -5.95 4.88
CA LYS A 175 -13.19 -7.10 5.24
C LYS A 175 -12.81 -7.96 4.03
N VAL A 176 -13.69 -8.10 3.03
CA VAL A 176 -13.42 -8.83 1.78
C VAL A 176 -12.33 -8.13 0.95
N PHE A 177 -12.35 -6.80 0.86
CA PHE A 177 -11.38 -6.05 0.05
C PHE A 177 -10.03 -5.82 0.73
N ILE A 178 -10.01 -5.40 2.00
CA ILE A 178 -8.82 -4.81 2.63
C ILE A 178 -8.46 -5.37 4.01
N GLY A 179 -9.27 -6.26 4.58
CA GLY A 179 -9.10 -6.71 5.97
C GLY A 179 -8.39 -8.05 6.14
N SER A 180 -8.92 -9.11 5.54
CA SER A 180 -8.49 -10.49 5.82
C SER A 180 -7.49 -11.02 4.79
N PRO A 181 -6.44 -11.75 5.20
CA PRO A 181 -5.59 -12.53 4.29
C PRO A 181 -6.35 -13.58 3.48
N CYS A 182 -7.52 -14.02 3.94
CA CYS A 182 -8.40 -14.93 3.19
C CYS A 182 -9.22 -14.21 2.10
N GLY A 183 -9.29 -12.87 2.15
CA GLY A 183 -9.91 -12.01 1.13
C GLY A 183 -8.91 -11.52 0.10
N LEU A 184 -9.22 -10.40 -0.55
CA LEU A 184 -8.31 -9.77 -1.50
C LEU A 184 -7.08 -9.18 -0.82
N ASN A 185 -7.22 -8.74 0.45
CA ASN A 185 -6.15 -8.17 1.26
C ASN A 185 -5.34 -7.08 0.55
N LEU A 186 -6.01 -6.25 -0.28
CA LEU A 186 -5.36 -5.36 -1.25
C LEU A 186 -4.36 -4.41 -0.58
N ARG A 187 -4.70 -3.91 0.62
CA ARG A 187 -3.84 -3.05 1.44
C ARG A 187 -2.49 -3.72 1.66
N ASN A 188 -2.46 -4.93 2.23
CA ASN A 188 -1.22 -5.58 2.59
C ASN A 188 -0.45 -6.09 1.36
N VAL A 189 -1.16 -6.63 0.36
CA VAL A 189 -0.52 -7.10 -0.89
C VAL A 189 0.24 -5.96 -1.58
N LEU A 190 -0.33 -4.76 -1.61
CA LEU A 190 0.29 -3.57 -2.20
C LEU A 190 1.41 -2.98 -1.34
N TRP A 191 1.15 -2.69 -0.07
CA TRP A 191 2.12 -2.05 0.82
C TRP A 191 3.39 -2.89 1.00
N HIS A 192 3.28 -4.22 0.94
CA HIS A 192 4.41 -5.14 1.02
C HIS A 192 5.04 -5.46 -0.35
N GLY A 193 4.58 -4.85 -1.44
CA GLY A 193 5.18 -5.01 -2.77
C GLY A 193 5.06 -6.43 -3.34
N PHE A 194 3.95 -7.13 -3.05
CA PHE A 194 3.66 -8.46 -3.62
C PHE A 194 2.97 -8.38 -4.99
N ALA A 195 2.29 -7.28 -5.32
CA ALA A 195 1.66 -7.13 -6.63
C ALA A 195 2.47 -6.21 -7.54
N SER A 196 2.69 -6.64 -8.77
CA SER A 196 3.18 -5.79 -9.84
C SER A 196 2.08 -4.87 -10.38
N PRO A 197 2.42 -3.79 -11.10
CA PRO A 197 1.44 -2.79 -11.53
C PRO A 197 0.29 -3.38 -12.36
N GLN A 198 0.54 -4.41 -13.17
CA GLN A 198 -0.47 -5.03 -14.03
C GLN A 198 -1.36 -6.06 -13.31
N GLU A 199 -1.01 -6.45 -12.09
CA GLU A 199 -1.72 -7.48 -11.32
C GLU A 199 -2.85 -6.91 -10.46
N ILE A 200 -3.07 -5.59 -10.49
CA ILE A 200 -4.10 -4.92 -9.72
C ILE A 200 -5.18 -4.37 -10.65
N PRO A 201 -6.35 -5.03 -10.74
CA PRO A 201 -7.47 -4.53 -11.51
C PRO A 201 -7.90 -3.12 -11.05
N PRO A 202 -8.00 -2.12 -11.97
CA PRO A 202 -8.46 -0.77 -11.64
C PRO A 202 -9.86 -0.72 -11.01
N LYS A 203 -10.68 -1.75 -11.29
CA LYS A 203 -12.03 -1.92 -10.76
C LYS A 203 -12.07 -1.95 -9.24
N TYR A 204 -11.05 -2.47 -8.59
CA TYR A 204 -10.95 -2.44 -7.13
C TYR A 204 -10.71 -1.02 -6.60
N CYS A 205 -9.92 -0.21 -7.30
CA CYS A 205 -9.72 1.20 -6.95
C CYS A 205 -11.03 2.00 -7.09
N SER A 206 -11.75 1.80 -8.20
CA SER A 206 -13.10 2.34 -8.40
C SER A 206 -14.07 1.90 -7.30
N MET A 207 -14.12 0.60 -6.99
CA MET A 207 -15.01 0.11 -5.94
C MET A 207 -14.68 0.73 -4.58
N MET A 208 -13.40 0.79 -4.20
CA MET A 208 -12.98 1.40 -2.94
C MET A 208 -13.29 2.90 -2.87
N LEU A 209 -13.22 3.61 -3.99
CA LEU A 209 -13.63 5.01 -4.10
C LEU A 209 -15.13 5.17 -3.80
N LEU A 210 -15.98 4.34 -4.41
CA LEU A 210 -17.42 4.35 -4.17
C LEU A 210 -17.77 3.97 -2.73
N LEU A 211 -17.15 2.90 -2.20
CA LEU A 211 -17.36 2.46 -0.82
C LEU A 211 -17.04 3.56 0.18
N THR A 212 -15.96 4.31 -0.05
CA THR A 212 -15.57 5.43 0.83
C THR A 212 -16.61 6.56 0.82
N ALA A 213 -17.19 6.88 -0.35
CA ALA A 213 -18.31 7.83 -0.43
C ALA A 213 -19.57 7.30 0.28
N GLY A 214 -19.91 6.03 0.05
CA GLY A 214 -21.07 5.38 0.70
C GLY A 214 -20.95 5.34 2.23
N LEU A 215 -19.75 5.16 2.77
CA LEU A 215 -19.50 5.25 4.22
C LEU A 215 -19.75 6.67 4.71
N GLY A 216 -19.33 7.69 3.97
CA GLY A 216 -19.63 9.09 4.29
C GLY A 216 -21.13 9.40 4.35
N GLN A 217 -21.93 8.79 3.47
CA GLN A 217 -23.39 8.90 3.47
C GLN A 217 -24.02 8.28 4.73
N LEU A 218 -23.56 7.08 5.11
CA LEU A 218 -24.02 6.41 6.35
C LEU A 218 -23.61 7.18 7.59
N LEU A 219 -22.36 7.65 7.65
CA LEU A 219 -21.84 8.41 8.78
C LEU A 219 -22.60 9.72 8.97
N LYS A 220 -22.86 10.46 7.88
CA LYS A 220 -23.66 11.69 7.94
C LYS A 220 -25.02 11.42 8.60
N SER A 221 -25.68 10.33 8.22
CA SER A 221 -26.94 9.92 8.81
C SER A 221 -26.77 9.62 10.30
N TYR A 222 -25.76 8.83 10.69
CA TYR A 222 -25.48 8.51 12.09
C TYR A 222 -25.24 9.76 12.96
N LEU A 223 -24.38 10.68 12.50
CA LEU A 223 -24.05 11.92 13.22
C LEU A 223 -25.30 12.81 13.42
N GLN A 224 -26.17 12.89 12.42
CA GLN A 224 -27.44 13.63 12.51
C GLN A 224 -28.40 13.03 13.55
N HIS A 225 -28.47 11.69 13.66
CA HIS A 225 -29.36 11.02 14.61
C HIS A 225 -28.83 11.03 16.05
N THR A 226 -27.51 11.04 16.23
CA THR A 226 -26.86 10.92 17.54
C THR A 226 -26.38 12.25 18.10
N GLU A 227 -26.43 13.33 17.31
CA GLU A 227 -25.98 14.69 17.67
C GLU A 227 -24.50 14.75 18.13
N VAL A 228 -23.68 13.80 17.70
CA VAL A 228 -22.23 13.80 17.95
C VAL A 228 -21.47 14.42 16.78
N THR A 229 -20.29 14.95 17.07
CA THR A 229 -19.40 15.57 16.08
C THR A 229 -18.17 14.69 15.86
N LEU A 230 -17.85 14.42 14.59
CA LEU A 230 -16.59 13.75 14.23
C LEU A 230 -15.41 14.69 14.47
N VAL A 231 -14.40 14.20 15.18
CA VAL A 231 -13.15 14.93 15.43
C VAL A 231 -12.00 14.17 14.78
N HIS A 232 -11.25 14.87 13.92
CA HIS A 232 -10.07 14.30 13.28
C HIS A 232 -8.86 14.32 14.19
N ARG A 233 -8.16 13.19 14.28
CA ARG A 233 -6.84 13.16 14.93
C ARG A 233 -5.87 14.04 14.17
N SER A 234 -4.92 14.66 14.86
CA SER A 234 -3.85 15.44 14.22
C SER A 234 -2.85 14.55 13.50
N PHE A 235 -2.29 15.03 12.38
CA PHE A 235 -1.20 14.34 11.70
C PHE A 235 0.07 14.35 12.55
N VAL A 236 0.88 13.32 12.39
CA VAL A 236 2.18 13.18 13.03
C VAL A 236 3.21 13.93 12.20
N THR A 237 3.90 14.88 12.83
CA THR A 237 5.09 15.49 12.25
C THR A 237 6.28 14.53 12.37
N LEU A 238 6.97 14.30 11.26
CA LEU A 238 8.22 13.54 11.25
C LEU A 238 9.32 14.36 11.92
N LYS A 239 9.76 13.92 13.10
CA LYS A 239 10.83 14.57 13.89
C LYS A 239 12.19 13.90 13.60
N ASN A 240 13.27 14.57 14.00
CA ASN A 240 14.64 14.04 13.96
C ASN A 240 15.12 13.62 12.56
N LEU A 241 14.57 14.21 11.49
CA LEU A 241 15.01 13.90 10.12
C LEU A 241 16.45 14.34 9.86
N GLU A 242 16.93 15.36 10.59
CA GLU A 242 18.32 15.82 10.56
C GLU A 242 19.31 14.74 11.00
N ASP A 243 18.91 13.88 11.94
CA ASP A 243 19.74 12.76 12.41
C ASP A 243 19.80 11.61 11.39
N LEU A 244 18.88 11.58 10.41
CA LEU A 244 18.82 10.61 9.31
C LEU A 244 19.51 11.06 8.02
N ILE A 245 20.10 12.26 8.01
CA ILE A 245 20.82 12.76 6.84
C ILE A 245 22.17 12.04 6.75
N VAL A 246 22.15 10.89 6.08
CA VAL A 246 23.30 10.01 5.85
C VAL A 246 23.82 10.17 4.43
N PHE A 247 22.91 10.38 3.48
CA PHE A 247 23.22 10.65 2.09
C PHE A 247 23.11 12.16 1.83
N PRO A 248 23.91 12.72 0.90
CA PRO A 248 23.68 14.07 0.44
C PRO A 248 22.39 14.14 -0.36
N ASP A 249 21.99 15.36 -0.69
CA ASP A 249 20.77 15.60 -1.43
C ASP A 249 20.78 14.94 -2.82
N VAL A 250 19.61 14.54 -3.28
CA VAL A 250 19.43 13.88 -4.57
C VAL A 250 19.49 14.94 -5.69
N THR A 251 20.58 14.93 -6.44
CA THR A 251 20.78 15.80 -7.60
C THR A 251 20.23 15.20 -8.90
N SER A 252 20.15 16.00 -9.96
CA SER A 252 19.75 15.54 -11.30
C SER A 252 20.66 14.41 -11.82
N GLU A 253 21.95 14.43 -11.47
CA GLU A 253 22.90 13.39 -11.80
C GLU A 253 22.55 12.07 -11.11
N VAL A 254 22.17 12.09 -9.83
CA VAL A 254 21.74 10.89 -9.09
C VAL A 254 20.49 10.27 -9.73
N LEU A 255 19.50 11.10 -10.07
CA LEU A 255 18.29 10.66 -10.76
C LEU A 255 18.61 10.00 -12.10
N TRP A 256 19.46 10.63 -12.90
CA TRP A 256 19.90 10.09 -14.18
C TRP A 256 20.62 8.75 -14.02
N VAL A 257 21.52 8.63 -13.05
CA VAL A 257 22.22 7.37 -12.75
C VAL A 257 21.22 6.26 -12.42
N LEU A 258 20.28 6.52 -11.51
CA LEU A 258 19.27 5.52 -11.15
C LEU A 258 18.44 5.08 -12.37
N GLU A 259 18.09 6.01 -13.26
CA GLU A 259 17.37 5.72 -14.50
C GLU A 259 18.13 4.77 -15.45
N GLN A 260 19.45 4.93 -15.56
CA GLN A 260 20.29 4.04 -16.37
C GLN A 260 20.45 2.65 -15.76
N VAL A 261 20.54 2.60 -14.43
CA VAL A 261 20.93 1.39 -13.70
C VAL A 261 19.73 0.50 -13.38
N MET A 262 18.54 1.07 -13.18
CA MET A 262 17.35 0.30 -12.80
C MET A 262 16.98 -0.81 -13.80
N MET A 263 17.28 -0.61 -15.08
CA MET A 263 17.01 -1.59 -16.15
C MET A 263 17.94 -2.80 -16.08
N LYS A 264 19.12 -2.63 -15.48
CA LYS A 264 20.20 -3.62 -15.42
C LYS A 264 20.29 -4.33 -14.08
N SER A 265 19.83 -3.67 -13.02
CA SER A 265 19.92 -4.17 -11.66
C SER A 265 19.13 -5.45 -11.45
N THR A 266 19.80 -6.46 -10.90
CA THR A 266 19.16 -7.69 -10.43
C THR A 266 18.41 -7.51 -9.11
N PHE A 267 18.46 -6.32 -8.49
CA PHE A 267 17.62 -5.98 -7.35
C PHE A 267 16.15 -5.84 -7.76
N ILE A 268 15.92 -5.25 -8.94
CA ILE A 268 14.58 -4.92 -9.43
C ILE A 268 14.04 -6.09 -10.26
N LEU A 269 12.82 -6.53 -9.96
CA LEU A 269 12.09 -7.44 -10.84
C LEU A 269 11.61 -6.67 -12.07
N LYS A 270 11.83 -7.22 -13.27
CA LYS A 270 11.47 -6.54 -14.53
C LYS A 270 10.00 -6.11 -14.59
N ILE A 271 9.10 -6.93 -14.04
CA ILE A 271 7.66 -6.64 -13.97
C ILE A 271 7.33 -5.50 -12.99
N MET A 272 8.20 -5.24 -12.00
CA MET A 272 8.06 -4.19 -10.99
C MET A 272 8.68 -2.84 -11.41
N LEU A 273 9.52 -2.86 -12.45
CA LEU A 273 10.19 -1.68 -12.99
C LEU A 273 9.29 -0.45 -13.24
N PRO A 274 8.01 -0.58 -13.67
CA PRO A 274 7.17 0.60 -13.85
C PRO A 274 6.93 1.39 -12.56
N TYR A 275 6.94 0.75 -11.37
CA TYR A 275 6.86 1.48 -10.10
C TYR A 275 8.10 2.34 -9.85
N TRP A 276 9.30 1.83 -10.16
CA TRP A 276 10.55 2.58 -10.00
C TRP A 276 10.59 3.83 -10.89
N LYS A 277 10.19 3.68 -12.15
CA LYS A 277 10.07 4.82 -13.09
C LYS A 277 9.07 5.85 -12.57
N PHE A 278 7.91 5.38 -12.10
CA PHE A 278 6.87 6.24 -11.58
C PHE A 278 7.31 6.96 -10.30
N ALA A 279 8.06 6.29 -9.42
CA ALA A 279 8.63 6.91 -8.22
C ALA A 279 9.58 8.07 -8.55
N LEU A 280 10.41 7.94 -9.60
CA LEU A 280 11.24 9.05 -10.06
C LEU A 280 10.42 10.20 -10.61
N THR A 281 9.40 9.92 -11.43
CA THR A 281 8.48 10.95 -11.90
C THR A 281 7.86 11.72 -10.74
N LYS A 282 7.38 11.01 -9.71
CA LYS A 282 6.80 11.63 -8.51
C LYS A 282 7.81 12.48 -7.74
N PHE A 283 9.04 12.02 -7.59
CA PHE A 283 10.11 12.83 -6.99
C PHE A 283 10.35 14.13 -7.78
N THR A 284 10.50 14.04 -9.11
CA THR A 284 10.74 15.21 -9.97
C THR A 284 9.56 16.19 -10.01
N SER A 285 8.34 15.71 -9.80
CA SER A 285 7.14 16.56 -9.70
C SER A 285 6.87 17.05 -8.27
N HIS A 286 7.84 16.98 -7.35
CA HIS A 286 7.73 17.39 -5.95
C HIS A 286 6.63 16.64 -5.16
N ARG A 287 6.25 15.44 -5.61
CA ARG A 287 5.30 14.54 -4.95
C ARG A 287 6.06 13.56 -4.06
N PHE A 288 6.66 14.07 -2.98
CA PHE A 288 7.62 13.33 -2.16
C PHE A 288 6.99 12.15 -1.39
N ALA A 289 5.76 12.31 -0.87
CA ALA A 289 5.02 11.21 -0.26
C ALA A 289 4.80 10.06 -1.25
N ASP A 290 4.28 10.38 -2.45
CA ASP A 290 4.01 9.37 -3.48
C ASP A 290 5.28 8.61 -3.89
N CYS A 291 6.41 9.33 -4.04
CA CYS A 291 7.72 8.72 -4.30
C CYS A 291 8.10 7.74 -3.18
N THR A 292 7.97 8.18 -1.92
CA THR A 292 8.33 7.39 -0.74
C THR A 292 7.48 6.13 -0.61
N ILE A 293 6.16 6.24 -0.79
CA ILE A 293 5.23 5.10 -0.75
C ILE A 293 5.63 4.04 -1.77
N LEU A 294 5.89 4.45 -3.01
CA LEU A 294 6.35 3.55 -4.06
C LEU A 294 7.70 2.91 -3.69
N LEU A 295 8.70 3.71 -3.29
CA LEU A 295 10.02 3.19 -2.95
C LEU A 295 10.01 2.22 -1.77
N LEU A 296 9.19 2.44 -0.73
CA LEU A 296 9.07 1.54 0.41
C LEU A 296 8.60 0.15 -0.03
N SER A 297 7.51 0.06 -0.80
CA SER A 297 7.02 -1.21 -1.34
C SER A 297 8.06 -1.90 -2.24
N GLN A 298 8.78 -1.11 -3.05
CA GLN A 298 9.79 -1.62 -3.97
C GLN A 298 11.07 -2.09 -3.28
N LEU A 299 11.48 -1.42 -2.20
CA LEU A 299 12.59 -1.84 -1.35
C LEU A 299 12.25 -3.14 -0.65
N GLU A 300 11.03 -3.30 -0.14
CA GLU A 300 10.60 -4.55 0.48
C GLU A 300 10.66 -5.70 -0.53
N ALA A 301 10.13 -5.50 -1.74
CA ALA A 301 10.19 -6.49 -2.82
C ALA A 301 11.63 -6.84 -3.23
N GLY A 302 12.51 -5.85 -3.38
CA GLY A 302 13.91 -6.06 -3.74
C GLY A 302 14.70 -6.76 -2.63
N LEU A 303 14.53 -6.35 -1.37
CA LEU A 303 15.16 -7.00 -0.22
C LEU A 303 14.62 -8.41 0.00
N ARG A 304 13.32 -8.67 -0.23
CA ARG A 304 12.74 -10.01 -0.21
C ARG A 304 13.43 -10.94 -1.22
N ARG A 305 13.74 -10.44 -2.41
CA ARG A 305 14.49 -11.19 -3.42
C ARG A 305 15.90 -11.53 -2.94
N VAL A 306 16.61 -10.57 -2.36
CA VAL A 306 17.96 -10.80 -1.82
C VAL A 306 17.89 -11.79 -0.65
N PHE A 307 16.94 -11.61 0.27
CA PHE A 307 16.66 -12.50 1.40
C PHE A 307 16.45 -13.94 0.94
N ALA A 308 15.55 -14.17 -0.02
CA ALA A 308 15.24 -15.49 -0.54
C ALA A 308 16.48 -16.17 -1.14
N ALA A 309 17.34 -15.41 -1.81
CA ALA A 309 18.55 -15.93 -2.42
C ALA A 309 19.64 -16.26 -1.39
N VAL A 310 19.95 -15.36 -0.46
CA VAL A 310 21.04 -15.55 0.51
C VAL A 310 20.70 -16.59 1.58
N ASN A 311 19.41 -16.76 1.89
CA ASN A 311 18.93 -17.79 2.82
C ASN A 311 18.50 -19.10 2.13
N GLN A 312 18.63 -19.18 0.80
CA GLN A 312 18.29 -20.36 -0.01
C GLN A 312 16.82 -20.82 0.19
N CYS A 313 15.89 -19.88 0.17
CA CYS A 313 14.46 -20.11 0.38
C CYS A 313 13.61 -19.45 -0.74
N PRO A 314 13.71 -19.95 -1.99
CA PRO A 314 13.05 -19.35 -3.16
C PRO A 314 11.53 -19.25 -3.02
N ASP A 315 10.90 -20.22 -2.35
CA ASP A 315 9.45 -20.26 -2.14
C ASP A 315 8.94 -19.04 -1.34
N ARG A 316 9.81 -18.40 -0.57
CA ARG A 316 9.47 -17.23 0.25
C ARG A 316 9.34 -15.93 -0.55
N LEU A 317 9.76 -15.93 -1.81
CA LEU A 317 9.68 -14.74 -2.67
C LEU A 317 8.23 -14.28 -2.92
N LEU A 318 7.29 -15.22 -3.05
CA LEU A 318 5.90 -14.96 -3.43
C LEU A 318 4.89 -15.22 -2.28
N THR A 319 5.36 -15.20 -1.02
CA THR A 319 4.54 -15.56 0.15
C THR A 319 3.55 -14.44 0.54
N ALA A 320 2.41 -14.37 -0.16
CA ALA A 320 1.26 -13.53 0.22
C ALA A 320 0.00 -14.36 0.53
N GLU A 321 0.16 -15.64 0.90
CA GLU A 321 -0.96 -16.58 1.12
C GLU A 321 -1.56 -16.47 2.52
N SER A 322 -2.85 -16.80 2.67
CA SER A 322 -3.53 -16.81 3.98
C SER A 322 -2.99 -17.86 4.96
N THR A 323 -2.34 -18.90 4.44
CA THR A 323 -1.81 -20.04 5.20
C THR A 323 -0.34 -19.88 5.61
N THR A 324 0.34 -18.85 5.09
CA THR A 324 1.77 -18.62 5.31
C THR A 324 2.02 -17.18 5.72
N LEU A 325 2.88 -16.95 6.71
CA LEU A 325 3.25 -15.59 7.09
C LEU A 325 3.89 -14.85 5.91
N TYR A 326 3.52 -13.57 5.77
CA TYR A 326 4.06 -12.73 4.72
C TYR A 326 5.54 -12.48 5.01
N THR A 327 6.40 -12.63 4.01
CA THR A 327 7.81 -12.24 4.14
C THR A 327 7.93 -10.71 4.03
N THR A 328 7.65 -10.02 5.13
CA THR A 328 7.65 -8.55 5.24
C THR A 328 9.00 -7.99 5.70
N PHE A 329 9.16 -6.66 5.80
CA PHE A 329 10.36 -6.05 6.40
C PHE A 329 10.72 -6.66 7.77
N ASP A 330 9.73 -6.92 8.63
CA ASP A 330 9.96 -7.49 9.96
C ASP A 330 10.70 -8.83 9.88
N GLU A 331 10.28 -9.69 8.95
CA GLU A 331 10.90 -11.00 8.77
C GLU A 331 12.21 -10.93 7.97
N ILE A 332 12.25 -10.09 6.94
CA ILE A 332 13.41 -9.85 6.08
C ILE A 332 14.60 -9.33 6.90
N LEU A 333 14.34 -8.44 7.87
CA LEU A 333 15.36 -7.76 8.68
C LEU A 333 15.59 -8.40 10.06
N ALA A 334 14.86 -9.48 10.40
CA ALA A 334 15.04 -10.20 11.65
C ALA A 334 16.42 -10.85 11.76
N LYS A 335 16.93 -10.99 12.99
CA LYS A 335 18.23 -11.65 13.26
C LYS A 335 18.20 -13.16 12.96
N HIS A 336 17.08 -13.81 13.24
CA HIS A 336 16.89 -15.24 13.05
C HIS A 336 15.62 -15.48 12.22
N MET A 337 15.62 -16.56 11.45
CA MET A 337 14.43 -17.04 10.77
C MET A 337 13.54 -17.85 11.72
N ASN A 338 12.32 -18.17 11.29
CA ASN A 338 11.34 -18.92 12.11
C ASN A 338 11.81 -20.31 12.52
N ASP A 339 12.74 -20.92 11.78
CA ASP A 339 13.34 -22.23 12.08
C ASP A 339 14.59 -22.13 12.98
N GLY A 340 14.89 -20.94 13.50
CA GLY A 340 16.03 -20.67 14.38
C GLY A 340 17.36 -20.46 13.65
N ARG A 341 17.43 -20.61 12.32
CA ARG A 341 18.65 -20.32 11.55
C ARG A 341 18.95 -18.83 11.56
N ILE A 342 20.24 -18.48 11.48
CA ILE A 342 20.68 -17.09 11.35
C ILE A 342 20.28 -16.57 9.97
N ASN A 343 19.59 -15.42 9.95
CA ASN A 343 19.28 -14.72 8.72
C ASN A 343 20.57 -14.16 8.10
N GLN A 344 20.86 -14.56 6.86
CA GLN A 344 22.06 -14.15 6.13
C GLN A 344 21.94 -12.75 5.51
N LEU A 345 20.74 -12.18 5.39
CA LEU A 345 20.56 -10.87 4.76
C LEU A 345 21.26 -9.75 5.53
N PRO A 346 21.12 -9.59 6.87
CA PRO A 346 21.83 -8.55 7.60
C PRO A 346 23.35 -8.61 7.43
N LEU A 347 23.91 -9.82 7.46
CA LEU A 347 25.35 -10.04 7.23
C LEU A 347 25.76 -9.67 5.80
N PHE A 348 24.92 -10.01 4.82
CA PHE A 348 25.17 -9.70 3.42
C PHE A 348 25.09 -8.19 3.13
N LEU A 349 24.11 -7.49 3.69
CA LEU A 349 23.95 -6.05 3.50
C LEU A 349 25.07 -5.26 4.17
N GLY A 350 25.49 -5.70 5.37
CA GLY A 350 26.47 -5.03 6.20
C GLY A 350 25.84 -4.02 7.17
N GLU A 351 26.57 -3.71 8.24
CA GLU A 351 26.11 -2.85 9.35
C GLU A 351 25.58 -1.48 8.89
N PRO A 352 26.25 -0.70 8.01
CA PRO A 352 25.76 0.63 7.62
C PRO A 352 24.38 0.62 6.95
N ALA A 353 24.11 -0.39 6.12
CA ALA A 353 22.82 -0.50 5.43
C ALA A 353 21.72 -0.97 6.38
N MET A 354 22.06 -1.82 7.35
CA MET A 354 21.12 -2.30 8.37
C MET A 354 20.75 -1.21 9.37
N GLU A 355 21.73 -0.42 9.85
CA GLU A 355 21.47 0.72 10.74
C GLU A 355 20.52 1.72 10.08
N PHE A 356 20.78 2.11 8.82
CA PHE A 356 19.87 3.00 8.09
C PHE A 356 18.46 2.44 7.96
N LEU A 357 18.31 1.15 7.62
CA LEU A 357 17.00 0.50 7.50
C LEU A 357 16.26 0.46 8.83
N TRP A 358 16.95 0.13 9.93
CA TRP A 358 16.34 0.09 11.26
C TRP A 358 15.93 1.48 11.75
N ASP A 359 16.76 2.51 11.54
CA ASP A 359 16.46 3.87 11.96
C ASP A 359 15.28 4.43 11.17
N LEU A 360 15.22 4.16 9.87
CA LEU A 360 14.14 4.65 9.01
C LEU A 360 12.80 3.93 9.24
N LEU A 361 12.83 2.60 9.48
CA LEU A 361 11.63 1.76 9.50
C LEU A 361 11.13 1.44 10.91
N ASN A 362 12.03 1.18 11.87
CA ASN A 362 11.68 0.46 13.11
C ASN A 362 11.95 1.26 14.39
N HIS A 363 12.98 2.09 14.43
CA HIS A 363 13.40 2.77 15.66
C HIS A 363 12.25 3.59 16.26
N GLN A 364 11.98 3.44 17.56
CA GLN A 364 10.78 4.03 18.19
C GLN A 364 10.78 5.57 18.12
N GLU A 365 11.95 6.17 18.32
CA GLU A 365 12.20 7.63 18.16
C GLU A 365 12.53 8.02 16.71
N GLY A 366 12.60 7.03 15.82
CA GLY A 366 12.79 7.24 14.39
C GLY A 366 11.48 7.56 13.65
N PRO A 367 11.55 7.92 12.37
CA PRO A 367 10.43 8.38 11.57
C PRO A 367 9.41 7.28 11.29
N ARG A 368 9.82 5.99 11.33
CA ARG A 368 8.97 4.82 11.06
C ARG A 368 8.13 5.00 9.79
N LEU A 369 8.80 5.42 8.71
CA LEU A 369 8.13 5.96 7.51
C LEU A 369 7.08 4.99 6.96
N ARG A 370 7.40 3.70 6.90
CA ARG A 370 6.48 2.67 6.41
C ARG A 370 5.22 2.59 7.24
N ASP A 371 5.34 2.54 8.56
CA ASP A 371 4.19 2.42 9.44
C ASP A 371 3.34 3.69 9.35
N ARG A 372 3.95 4.86 9.57
CA ARG A 372 3.25 6.14 9.58
C ARG A 372 2.51 6.43 8.27
N LEU A 373 3.13 6.15 7.12
CA LEU A 373 2.48 6.34 5.82
C LEU A 373 1.36 5.32 5.58
N SER A 374 1.57 4.05 5.92
CA SER A 374 0.60 2.98 5.67
C SER A 374 -0.62 3.00 6.59
N HIS A 375 -0.55 3.74 7.70
CA HIS A 375 -1.67 4.04 8.61
C HIS A 375 -2.27 5.44 8.36
N GLY A 376 -1.80 6.16 7.34
CA GLY A 376 -2.30 7.49 6.98
C GLY A 376 -1.97 8.58 7.99
N GLU A 377 -0.99 8.37 8.88
CA GLU A 377 -0.71 9.26 10.02
C GLU A 377 0.07 10.53 9.66
N VAL A 378 0.58 10.63 8.43
CA VAL A 378 1.36 11.78 7.95
C VAL A 378 0.59 12.50 6.86
N ASP A 379 0.67 13.82 6.86
CA ASP A 379 0.15 14.62 5.75
C ASP A 379 0.96 14.36 4.49
N LEU A 380 0.29 13.93 3.41
CA LEU A 380 0.94 13.61 2.14
C LEU A 380 1.33 14.87 1.35
N LEU A 381 0.68 16.01 1.60
CA LEU A 381 0.99 17.29 0.94
C LEU A 381 2.20 17.97 1.57
N GLU A 382 2.33 17.87 2.90
CA GLU A 382 3.45 18.45 3.66
C GLU A 382 4.60 17.46 3.91
N PHE A 383 4.64 16.37 3.14
CA PHE A 383 5.65 15.33 3.34
C PHE A 383 7.07 15.85 3.02
N PRO A 384 8.03 15.70 3.95
CA PRO A 384 9.34 16.34 3.85
C PRO A 384 10.17 15.75 2.70
N ARG A 385 10.78 16.65 1.91
CA ARG A 385 11.68 16.29 0.81
C ARG A 385 12.85 15.45 1.30
N GLU A 386 13.37 15.79 2.48
CA GLU A 386 14.54 15.18 3.10
C GLU A 386 14.34 13.67 3.28
N ALA A 387 13.18 13.25 3.80
CA ALA A 387 12.85 11.85 3.99
C ALA A 387 12.81 11.08 2.66
N ALA A 388 12.19 11.67 1.63
CA ALA A 388 12.14 11.08 0.30
C ALA A 388 13.53 11.02 -0.35
N SER A 389 14.35 12.08 -0.21
CA SER A 389 15.72 12.15 -0.71
C SER A 389 16.60 11.06 -0.09
N GLN A 390 16.56 10.87 1.23
CA GLN A 390 17.35 9.83 1.91
C GLN A 390 16.96 8.43 1.43
N LEU A 391 15.65 8.15 1.34
CA LEU A 391 15.17 6.84 0.87
C LEU A 391 15.55 6.58 -0.59
N LEU A 392 15.43 7.57 -1.46
CA LEU A 392 15.77 7.48 -2.87
C LEU A 392 17.28 7.30 -3.08
N ALA A 393 18.11 8.02 -2.32
CA ALA A 393 19.55 7.87 -2.33
C ALA A 393 19.96 6.46 -1.89
N PHE A 394 19.42 5.97 -0.76
CA PHE A 394 19.65 4.60 -0.29
C PHE A 394 19.21 3.55 -1.32
N SER A 395 18.03 3.74 -1.92
CA SER A 395 17.52 2.87 -2.97
C SER A 395 18.47 2.82 -4.18
N THR A 396 19.05 3.97 -4.54
CA THR A 396 20.04 4.07 -5.61
C THR A 396 21.29 3.25 -5.30
N VAL A 397 21.81 3.31 -4.07
CA VAL A 397 22.96 2.48 -3.63
C VAL A 397 22.67 0.99 -3.81
N LEU A 398 21.50 0.53 -3.35
CA LEU A 398 21.12 -0.87 -3.48
C LEU A 398 21.02 -1.24 -4.96
N VAL A 399 20.28 -0.48 -5.77
CA VAL A 399 20.09 -0.77 -7.19
C VAL A 399 21.43 -0.87 -7.93
N LEU A 400 22.37 0.03 -7.66
CA LEU A 400 23.73 0.00 -8.20
C LEU A 400 24.55 -1.22 -7.77
N ARG A 401 24.49 -1.58 -6.48
CA ARG A 401 25.19 -2.75 -5.93
C ARG A 401 24.85 -4.04 -6.69
N PHE A 402 23.65 -4.11 -7.28
CA PHE A 402 23.14 -5.27 -7.99
C PHE A 402 23.13 -5.12 -9.53
N ALA A 403 23.74 -4.08 -10.11
CA ALA A 403 23.73 -3.80 -11.55
C ALA A 403 24.89 -4.36 -12.36
N GLY A 404 25.98 -4.79 -11.72
CA GLY A 404 27.19 -5.29 -12.37
C GLY A 404 28.43 -4.48 -11.97
N GLU A 405 29.62 -5.09 -12.09
CA GLU A 405 30.88 -4.41 -11.71
C GLU A 405 31.26 -3.26 -12.66
N GLU A 406 30.87 -3.35 -13.94
CA GLU A 406 31.11 -2.30 -14.94
C GLU A 406 30.28 -1.04 -14.62
N GLU A 407 28.99 -1.18 -14.37
CA GLU A 407 28.09 -0.09 -13.97
C GLU A 407 28.54 0.52 -12.64
N LEU A 408 28.87 -0.33 -11.66
CA LEU A 408 29.35 0.14 -10.37
C LEU A 408 30.63 0.97 -10.54
N SER A 409 31.56 0.56 -11.41
CA SER A 409 32.79 1.30 -11.67
C SER A 409 32.55 2.60 -12.45
N ALA A 410 31.66 2.58 -13.44
CA ALA A 410 31.30 3.75 -14.23
C ALA A 410 30.61 4.83 -13.40
N PHE A 411 29.71 4.45 -12.50
CA PHE A 411 28.94 5.39 -11.68
C PHE A 411 29.58 5.66 -10.32
N LYS A 412 30.56 4.86 -9.88
CA LYS A 412 31.33 5.12 -8.64
C LYS A 412 31.94 6.50 -8.62
N VAL A 413 32.47 7.00 -9.74
CA VAL A 413 33.09 8.35 -9.80
C VAL A 413 32.04 9.45 -9.58
N ILE A 414 30.86 9.30 -10.20
CA ILE A 414 29.73 10.23 -10.07
C ILE A 414 29.15 10.19 -8.64
N LEU A 415 29.26 9.06 -7.96
CA LEU A 415 28.67 8.82 -6.64
C LEU A 415 29.67 8.88 -5.48
N SER A 416 30.97 8.85 -5.74
CA SER A 416 32.02 8.92 -4.70
C SER A 416 32.08 10.30 -4.05
N GLY A 417 31.58 11.34 -4.73
CA GLY A 417 31.34 12.66 -4.16
C GLY A 417 29.93 12.86 -3.60
N SER A 418 29.04 11.87 -3.73
CA SER A 418 27.64 11.98 -3.28
C SER A 418 27.25 10.83 -2.34
N ILE A 419 26.93 9.63 -2.80
CA ILE A 419 26.17 8.65 -2.00
C ILE A 419 27.02 7.48 -1.45
N LEU A 420 28.18 7.17 -2.04
CA LEU A 420 28.95 5.94 -1.73
C LEU A 420 30.07 6.09 -0.68
N SER A 421 30.43 7.31 -0.26
CA SER A 421 31.58 7.56 0.63
C SER A 421 31.21 7.75 2.11
N THR A 422 29.91 7.73 2.45
CA THR A 422 29.47 7.93 3.83
C THR A 422 29.60 6.64 4.64
N THR A 423 30.59 6.65 5.54
CA THR A 423 30.61 5.78 6.70
C THR A 423 29.45 6.21 7.59
N TYR A 424 28.47 5.33 7.80
CA TYR A 424 27.48 5.53 8.86
C TYR A 424 28.26 5.73 10.16
N LYS A 425 28.18 6.93 10.74
CA LYS A 425 28.81 7.16 12.05
C LYS A 425 27.93 6.45 13.06
N GLN A 426 28.39 5.30 13.57
CA GLN A 426 27.82 4.64 14.74
C GLN A 426 27.40 5.70 15.77
N ARG A 427 26.10 5.83 16.00
CA ARG A 427 25.55 6.66 17.05
C ARG A 427 24.55 5.83 17.85
N CYS A 428 25.07 5.28 18.95
CA CYS A 428 24.36 4.74 20.11
C CYS A 428 23.47 3.52 19.90
N CYS A 429 24.08 2.34 19.70
CA CYS A 429 23.49 1.09 20.21
C CYS A 429 23.61 1.05 21.75
N VAL A 430 22.65 1.65 22.44
CA VAL A 430 22.23 1.19 23.78
C VAL A 430 20.71 1.25 23.82
N CYS A 431 20.06 0.15 23.44
CA CYS A 431 18.77 -0.33 23.96
C CYS A 431 18.66 -1.82 23.66
#